data_AF-A0A170UP34-F1
#
_entry.id   AF-A0A170UP34-F1
#
_cell.length_a   1.000
_cell.length_b   1.000
_cell.length_c   1.000
_cell.angle_alpha   90.00
_cell.angle_beta   90.00
_cell.angle_gamma   90.00
#
_symmetry.space_group_name_H-M   'P 1'
#
loop_
_entity.id
_entity.type
_entity.pdbx_description
1 polymer ?
#
loop_
_entity_poly.entity_id
_entity_poly.type
_entity_poly.pdbx_seq_one_letter_code
_entity_poly.pdbx_strand_id
1 'polypeptide(L)'
;EEVQLKFTAPRWPGVYIFAVCLRSDSYLGFDQTHDIKLDVKEAPEVPVDHPQWDLSGEEEESKPEGEPSDISEFATDEDVDDEDDE
;
A
#
# COMPACT_ATOMS: atom_id res chain seq x y z
N GLU A 1 11.60 23.72 8.18
CA GLU A 1 11.61 22.38 7.58
C GLU A 1 10.62 21.53 8.33
N GLU A 2 9.84 20.72 7.64
CA GLU A 2 8.80 19.88 8.23
C GLU A 2 9.02 18.43 7.76
N VAL A 3 8.98 17.48 8.69
CA VAL A 3 9.17 16.06 8.39
C VAL A 3 7.92 15.31 8.81
N GLN A 4 7.39 14.47 7.91
CA GLN A 4 6.22 13.65 8.18
C GLN A 4 6.64 12.18 8.37
N LEU A 5 6.38 11.63 9.56
CA LEU A 5 6.59 10.21 9.88
C LEU A 5 5.26 9.47 9.72
N LYS A 6 5.24 8.41 8.90
CA LYS A 6 4.07 7.54 8.71
C LYS A 6 4.42 6.13 9.16
N PHE A 7 3.57 5.53 9.98
CA PHE A 7 3.72 4.15 10.45
C PHE A 7 2.33 3.54 10.65
N THR A 8 2.25 2.22 10.63
CA THR A 8 0.99 1.50 10.79
C THR A 8 0.56 1.48 12.26
N ALA A 9 -0.73 1.72 12.51
CA ALA A 9 -1.28 1.59 13.84
C ALA A 9 -1.17 0.14 14.36
N PRO A 10 -0.97 -0.06 15.68
CA PRO A 10 -1.06 -1.36 16.33
C PRO A 10 -2.38 -2.10 16.03
N ARG A 11 -2.36 -3.43 16.13
CA ARG A 11 -3.53 -4.28 15.80
C ARG A 11 -4.70 -4.12 16.76
N TRP A 12 -4.45 -3.71 17.99
CA TRP A 12 -5.50 -3.59 19.02
C TRP A 12 -5.90 -2.13 19.21
N PRO A 13 -7.20 -1.86 19.35
CA PRO A 13 -7.67 -0.53 19.68
C PRO A 13 -7.22 -0.15 21.10
N GLY A 14 -6.88 1.12 21.30
CA GLY A 14 -6.44 1.62 22.60
C GLY A 14 -5.60 2.89 22.50
N VAL A 15 -5.29 3.47 23.66
CA VAL A 15 -4.41 4.63 23.77
C VAL A 15 -2.97 4.16 23.92
N TYR A 16 -2.14 4.52 22.94
CA TYR A 16 -0.71 4.21 22.92
C TYR A 16 0.09 5.48 23.17
N ILE A 17 1.16 5.36 23.95
CA ILE A 17 2.11 6.45 24.21
C ILE A 17 3.38 6.12 23.44
N PHE A 18 3.75 6.99 22.51
CA PHE A 18 4.98 6.89 21.73
C PHE A 18 5.92 8.04 22.10
N ALA A 19 7.22 7.80 22.02
CA ALA A 19 8.23 8.83 22.20
C ALA A 19 8.89 9.13 20.85
N VAL A 20 8.82 10.39 20.41
CA VAL A 20 9.55 10.88 19.23
C VAL A 20 10.92 11.35 19.68
N CYS A 21 11.97 10.75 19.13
CA CYS A 21 13.37 11.04 19.47
C CYS A 21 14.06 11.76 18.30
N LEU A 22 14.37 13.04 18.49
CA LEU A 22 15.29 13.77 17.62
C LEU A 22 16.70 13.58 18.17
N ARG A 23 17.59 12.99 17.37
CA ARG A 23 19.00 12.79 17.75
C ARG A 23 19.91 13.40 16.70
N SER A 24 20.95 14.07 17.14
CA SER A 24 21.99 14.59 16.23
C SER A 24 23.09 13.55 16.05
N ASP A 25 23.52 13.34 14.82
CA ASP A 25 24.71 12.53 14.48
C ASP A 25 26.01 13.35 14.52
N SER A 26 25.90 14.68 14.62
CA SER A 26 27.00 15.64 14.48
C SER A 26 27.30 16.43 15.76
N TYR A 27 26.34 16.49 16.70
CA TYR A 27 26.47 17.23 17.95
C TYR A 27 26.03 16.38 19.15
N LEU A 28 26.84 16.35 20.20
CA LEU A 28 26.52 15.66 21.45
C LEU A 28 25.62 16.55 22.34
N GLY A 29 24.60 15.95 22.95
CA GLY A 29 23.76 16.62 23.94
C GLY A 29 22.60 17.46 23.39
N PHE A 30 22.34 17.37 22.08
CA PHE A 30 21.18 17.98 21.42
C PHE A 30 20.09 16.94 21.10
N ASP A 31 19.92 15.96 21.99
CA ASP A 31 18.85 14.97 21.85
C ASP A 31 17.57 15.52 22.47
N GLN A 32 16.46 15.42 21.74
CA GLN A 32 15.14 15.82 22.22
C GLN A 32 14.21 14.61 22.18
N THR A 33 13.42 14.44 23.23
CA THR A 33 12.42 13.38 23.33
C THR A 33 11.08 13.98 23.67
N HIS A 34 10.05 13.63 22.89
CA HIS A 34 8.69 14.10 23.10
C HIS A 34 7.70 12.95 23.11
N ASP A 35 6.96 12.84 24.20
CA ASP A 35 5.90 11.85 24.35
C ASP A 35 4.61 12.33 23.64
N ILE A 36 4.07 11.48 22.78
CA ILE A 36 2.82 11.69 22.06
C ILE A 36 1.84 10.58 22.40
N LYS A 37 0.56 10.94 22.51
CA LYS A 37 -0.54 9.99 22.75
C LYS A 37 -1.29 9.79 21.46
N LEU A 38 -1.38 8.54 21.02
CA LEU A 38 -2.10 8.10 19.83
C LEU A 38 -3.28 7.25 20.26
N ASP A 39 -4.48 7.71 19.92
CA ASP A 39 -5.72 6.97 20.13
C ASP A 39 -6.00 6.11 18.90
N VAL A 40 -5.74 4.80 19.03
CA VAL A 40 -5.97 3.82 17.97
C VAL A 40 -7.41 3.35 18.10
N LYS A 41 -8.23 3.73 17.12
CA LYS A 41 -9.63 3.30 17.02
C LYS A 41 -9.70 2.01 16.22
N GLU A 42 -10.72 1.21 16.52
CA GLU A 42 -11.05 0.03 15.72
C GLU A 42 -11.21 0.45 14.26
N ALA A 43 -10.48 -0.22 13.36
CA ALA A 43 -10.57 0.07 11.94
C ALA A 43 -12.01 -0.24 11.48
N PRO A 44 -12.68 0.68 10.78
CA PRO A 44 -13.99 0.38 10.23
C PRO A 44 -13.90 -0.85 9.34
N GLU A 45 -14.86 -1.76 9.47
CA GLU A 45 -14.96 -2.96 8.64
C GLU A 45 -14.89 -2.53 7.18
N VAL A 46 -13.95 -3.12 6.44
CA VAL A 46 -13.86 -2.91 4.99
C VAL A 46 -15.21 -3.33 4.42
N PRO A 47 -15.96 -2.46 3.72
CA PRO A 47 -17.21 -2.85 3.09
C PRO A 47 -16.95 -4.04 2.17
N VAL A 48 -17.43 -5.22 2.57
CA VAL A 48 -17.35 -6.46 1.79
C VAL A 48 -18.42 -6.50 0.69
N ASP A 49 -19.41 -5.62 0.74
CA ASP A 49 -20.43 -5.45 -0.29
C ASP A 49 -19.93 -4.51 -1.39
N HIS A 50 -19.06 -5.03 -2.25
CA HIS A 50 -18.97 -4.54 -3.61
C HIS A 50 -20.03 -5.27 -4.44
N PRO A 51 -21.12 -4.61 -4.87
CA PRO A 51 -22.14 -5.25 -5.73
C PRO A 51 -21.55 -5.75 -7.05
N GLN A 52 -20.34 -5.28 -7.42
CA GLN A 52 -19.59 -5.75 -8.58
C GLN A 52 -18.99 -7.16 -8.42
N TRP A 53 -19.00 -7.75 -7.20
CA TRP A 53 -18.46 -9.11 -6.92
C TRP A 53 -19.55 -10.18 -6.77
N ASP A 54 -20.83 -9.81 -6.87
CA ASP A 54 -21.93 -10.76 -6.91
C ASP A 54 -22.10 -11.28 -8.35
N LEU A 55 -21.21 -12.20 -8.76
CA LEU A 55 -21.26 -12.87 -10.08
C LEU A 55 -22.39 -13.90 -10.19
N SER A 56 -23.31 -13.96 -9.23
CA SER A 56 -24.42 -14.91 -9.25
C SER A 56 -25.56 -14.54 -10.22
N GLY A 57 -25.46 -13.40 -10.91
CA GLY A 57 -26.50 -12.87 -11.80
C GLY A 57 -26.24 -12.89 -13.31
N GLU A 58 -25.06 -13.29 -13.81
CA GLU A 58 -24.70 -13.17 -15.24
C GLU A 58 -24.41 -14.52 -15.95
N GLU A 59 -24.92 -15.65 -15.45
CA GLU A 59 -24.89 -16.92 -16.20
C GLU A 59 -26.09 -17.13 -17.15
N GLU A 60 -26.95 -16.13 -17.36
CA GLU A 60 -28.09 -16.30 -18.27
C GLU A 60 -28.41 -15.05 -19.10
N GLU A 61 -27.48 -14.56 -19.93
CA GLU A 61 -27.85 -14.02 -21.26
C GLU A 61 -26.66 -13.88 -22.22
N SER A 62 -26.62 -14.75 -23.24
CA SER A 62 -26.08 -14.53 -24.59
C SER A 62 -24.67 -13.89 -24.75
N LYS A 63 -23.64 -14.74 -24.88
CA LYS A 63 -22.40 -14.36 -25.58
C LYS A 63 -22.41 -14.96 -26.99
N PRO A 64 -22.52 -14.16 -28.08
CA PRO A 64 -22.34 -14.67 -29.44
C PRO A 64 -20.89 -15.17 -29.61
N GLU A 65 -20.76 -16.32 -30.26
CA GLU A 65 -19.49 -16.91 -30.64
C GLU A 65 -18.69 -15.94 -31.54
N GLY A 66 -17.49 -15.57 -31.12
CA GLY A 66 -16.45 -15.04 -32.02
C GLY A 66 -16.07 -13.58 -31.83
N GLU A 67 -15.28 -13.27 -30.80
CA GLU A 67 -14.25 -12.23 -30.89
C GLU A 67 -12.96 -12.80 -30.27
N PRO A 68 -11.82 -12.85 -30.99
CA PRO A 68 -10.55 -13.19 -30.39
C PRO A 68 -10.18 -12.05 -29.44
N SER A 69 -10.14 -12.33 -28.14
CA SER A 69 -9.55 -11.43 -27.14
C SER A 69 -8.23 -10.90 -27.68
N ASP A 70 -8.14 -9.56 -27.76
CA ASP A 70 -6.92 -8.77 -27.87
C ASP A 70 -5.79 -9.43 -27.06
N ILE A 71 -5.02 -10.27 -27.75
CA ILE A 71 -3.71 -10.68 -27.30
C ILE A 71 -2.87 -9.41 -27.38
N SER A 72 -2.74 -8.76 -26.24
CA SER A 72 -1.88 -7.59 -26.02
C SER A 72 -0.54 -7.76 -26.75
N GLU A 73 -0.40 -7.13 -27.91
CA GLU A 73 0.83 -7.07 -28.73
C GLU A 73 1.94 -6.20 -28.07
N PHE A 74 1.81 -5.88 -26.78
CA PHE A 74 2.73 -5.00 -26.04
C PHE A 74 3.71 -5.73 -25.13
N ALA A 75 3.63 -7.06 -25.02
CA ALA A 75 4.66 -7.86 -24.35
C ALA A 75 5.79 -8.18 -25.35
N THR A 76 6.43 -7.14 -25.90
CA THR A 76 7.76 -7.30 -26.50
C THR A 76 8.75 -7.33 -25.35
N ASP A 77 8.97 -8.54 -24.81
CA ASP A 77 10.17 -8.88 -24.06
C ASP A 77 11.33 -8.88 -25.07
N GLU A 78 11.82 -7.68 -25.41
CA GLU A 78 13.05 -7.52 -26.19
C GLU A 78 14.20 -7.53 -25.18
N ASP A 79 14.72 -8.74 -24.96
CA ASP A 79 15.93 -9.02 -24.20
C ASP A 79 17.03 -7.97 -24.52
N VAL A 80 17.43 -7.19 -23.52
CA VAL A 80 18.66 -6.39 -23.60
C VAL A 80 19.80 -7.40 -23.49
N ASP A 81 20.33 -7.79 -24.65
CA ASP A 81 21.56 -8.58 -24.74
C ASP A 81 22.74 -7.75 -24.19
N ASP A 82 23.38 -8.33 -23.19
CA ASP A 82 24.52 -7.85 -22.43
C ASP A 82 25.77 -7.93 -23.34
N GLU A 83 26.14 -6.83 -24.02
CA GLU A 83 27.46 -6.71 -24.67
C GLU A 83 28.47 -6.05 -23.72
N ASP A 84 29.01 -6.91 -22.87
CA ASP A 84 30.43 -7.09 -22.49
C ASP A 84 31.46 -6.08 -23.09
N ASP A 85 32.22 -5.47 -22.18
CA ASP A 85 33.66 -5.13 -22.24
C ASP A 85 34.21 -4.11 -23.29
N GLU A 86 34.54 -2.89 -22.83
CA GLU A 86 35.84 -2.19 -23.07
C GLU A 86 36.10 -1.04 -22.06
#